data_AF-U1NB77-F1
#
_entry.id   AF-U1NB77-F1
#
_cell.length_a   1.000
_cell.length_b   1.000
_cell.length_c   1.000
_cell.angle_alpha   90.00
_cell.angle_beta   90.00
_cell.angle_gamma   90.00
#
_symmetry.space_group_name_H-M   'P 1'
#
loop_
_entity.id
_entity.type
_entity.pdbx_description
1 polymer ?
#
loop_
_entity_poly.entity_id
_entity_poly.type
_entity_poly.pdbx_seq_one_letter_code
_entity_poly.pdbx_strand_id
1 'polypeptide(L)'
;MRLKQAVTNVRSGLVDIDSDNADTYATNADDYRARLDQLDRSFTDTLGDADSDVVFVAGHNAFQYLESRYGFRVETLTNISPDDRPTPEDIAQAQSLIEEHDLQYVL
;
A
#
# COMPACT_ATOMS: atom_id res chain seq x y z
N MET A 1 7.03 -1.45 10.06
CA MET A 1 6.21 -0.76 9.04
C MET A 1 7.05 0.29 8.31
N ARG A 2 7.10 0.25 6.97
CA ARG A 2 7.99 1.12 6.15
C ARG A 2 7.74 2.61 6.35
N LEU A 3 6.48 3.05 6.38
CA LEU A 3 6.15 4.46 6.57
C LEU A 3 6.58 4.99 7.96
N LYS A 4 6.51 4.18 9.03
CA LYS A 4 7.07 4.57 10.34
C LYS A 4 8.58 4.83 10.29
N GLN A 5 9.32 4.09 9.46
CA GLN A 5 10.75 4.36 9.24
C GLN A 5 10.96 5.66 8.47
N ALA A 6 10.15 5.93 7.44
CA ALA A 6 10.22 7.20 6.72
C ALA A 6 9.96 8.40 7.64
N VAL A 7 9.02 8.29 8.60
CA VAL A 7 8.78 9.32 9.63
C VAL A 7 10.03 9.55 10.50
N THR A 8 10.71 8.47 10.92
CA THR A 8 11.98 8.59 11.65
C THR A 8 13.03 9.32 10.81
N ASN A 9 13.14 9.00 9.52
CA ASN A 9 14.11 9.63 8.63
C ASN A 9 13.82 11.13 8.46
N VAL A 10 12.55 11.51 8.27
CA VAL A 10 12.14 12.92 8.18
C VAL A 10 12.44 13.66 9.47
N ARG A 11 12.08 13.09 10.64
CA ARG A 11 12.41 13.68 11.94
C ARG A 11 13.91 13.94 12.08
N SER A 12 14.73 12.93 11.77
CA SER A 12 16.19 13.08 11.84
C SER A 12 16.70 14.19 10.91
N GLY A 13 16.25 14.21 9.65
CA GLY A 13 16.64 15.26 8.71
C GLY A 13 16.23 16.67 9.13
N LEU A 14 15.07 16.82 9.80
CA LEU A 14 14.63 18.11 10.35
C LEU A 14 15.47 18.55 11.55
N VAL A 15 15.80 17.63 12.46
CA VAL A 15 16.68 17.92 13.61
C VAL A 15 18.08 18.33 13.16
N ASP A 16 18.60 17.70 12.09
CA ASP A 16 19.93 18.00 11.57
C ASP A 16 20.05 19.44 11.02
N ILE A 17 18.97 20.02 10.51
CA ILE A 17 18.96 21.38 9.92
C ILE A 17 18.35 22.44 10.84
N ASP A 18 17.59 22.04 11.86
CA ASP A 18 16.85 22.94 12.76
C ASP A 18 16.73 22.32 14.17
N SER A 19 17.87 22.26 14.87
CA SER A 19 17.96 21.64 16.18
C SER A 19 17.15 22.34 17.27
N ASP A 20 16.87 23.64 17.12
CA ASP A 20 16.14 24.43 18.11
C ASP A 20 14.69 23.93 18.27
N ASN A 21 14.14 23.28 17.24
CA ASN A 21 12.79 22.71 17.25
C ASN A 21 12.77 21.18 17.45
N ALA A 22 13.87 20.57 17.90
CA ALA A 22 14.01 19.12 17.99
C ALA A 22 12.91 18.42 18.81
N ASP A 23 12.52 19.00 19.96
CA ASP A 23 11.47 18.43 20.82
C ASP A 23 10.09 18.45 20.15
N THR A 24 9.80 19.48 19.35
CA THR A 24 8.58 19.57 18.55
C THR A 24 8.56 18.48 17.49
N TYR A 25 9.67 18.26 16.78
CA TYR A 25 9.78 17.19 15.79
C TYR A 25 9.66 15.80 16.42
N ALA A 26 10.24 15.59 17.59
CA ALA A 26 10.12 14.34 18.34
C ALA A 26 8.65 14.06 18.71
N THR A 27 7.97 15.03 19.32
CA THR A 27 6.57 14.92 19.72
C THR A 27 5.67 14.61 18.52
N ASN A 28 5.80 15.38 17.43
CA ASN A 28 5.00 15.16 16.22
C ASN A 28 5.25 13.80 15.57
N ALA A 29 6.52 13.35 15.55
CA ALA A 29 6.88 12.06 14.99
C ALA A 29 6.29 10.91 15.82
N ASP A 30 6.33 11.00 17.15
CA ASP A 30 5.79 9.98 18.04
C ASP A 30 4.26 9.90 17.95
N ASP A 31 3.57 11.05 17.95
CA ASP A 31 2.12 11.12 17.75
C ASP A 31 1.70 10.52 16.41
N TYR A 32 2.38 10.88 15.33
CA TYR A 32 2.07 10.35 14.01
C TYR A 32 2.37 8.84 13.93
N ARG A 33 3.47 8.37 14.52
CA ARG A 33 3.80 6.95 14.60
C ARG A 33 2.75 6.15 15.37
N ALA A 34 2.16 6.71 16.42
CA ALA A 34 1.07 6.07 17.16
C ALA A 34 -0.21 5.95 16.30
N ARG A 35 -0.53 6.98 15.49
CA ARG A 35 -1.63 6.91 14.50
C ARG A 35 -1.37 5.84 13.44
N LEU A 36 -0.12 5.68 13.01
CA LEU A 36 0.27 4.63 12.07
C LEU A 36 0.11 3.22 12.68
N ASP A 37 0.32 3.04 13.98
CA ASP A 37 0.03 1.76 14.65
C ASP A 37 -1.48 1.47 14.72
N GLN A 38 -2.31 2.49 14.88
CA GLN A 38 -3.76 2.33 14.81
C GLN A 38 -4.22 1.97 13.39
N LEU A 39 -3.65 2.63 12.38
CA LEU A 39 -3.92 2.33 10.97
C LEU A 39 -3.52 0.88 10.61
N ASP A 40 -2.35 0.44 11.09
CA ASP A 40 -1.86 -0.93 10.88
C ASP A 40 -2.85 -1.97 11.42
N ARG A 41 -3.34 -1.77 12.65
CA ARG A 41 -4.38 -2.65 13.25
C ARG A 41 -5.67 -2.61 12.44
N SER A 42 -6.12 -1.42 12.05
CA SER A 42 -7.34 -1.28 11.23
C SER A 42 -7.24 -2.04 9.92
N PHE A 43 -6.07 -2.03 9.27
CA PHE A 43 -5.83 -2.83 8.06
C PHE A 43 -5.83 -4.32 8.37
N THR A 44 -5.13 -4.75 9.41
CA THR A 44 -5.10 -6.16 9.83
C THR A 44 -6.50 -6.71 10.12
N ASP A 45 -7.30 -5.98 10.90
CA ASP A 45 -8.63 -6.41 11.29
C ASP A 45 -9.58 -6.43 10.06
N THR A 46 -9.61 -5.35 9.29
CA THR A 46 -10.53 -5.23 8.13
C THR A 46 -10.20 -6.23 7.03
N LEU A 47 -8.92 -6.43 6.72
CA LEU A 47 -8.49 -7.35 5.67
C LEU A 47 -8.52 -8.81 6.15
N GLY A 48 -8.34 -9.06 7.46
CA GLY A 48 -8.48 -10.39 8.03
C GLY A 48 -9.91 -10.95 7.97
N ASP A 49 -10.90 -10.05 7.95
CA ASP A 49 -12.33 -10.37 7.83
C ASP A 49 -12.85 -10.31 6.38
N ALA A 50 -11.98 -10.10 5.39
CA ALA A 50 -12.41 -9.94 3.99
C ALA A 50 -12.84 -11.29 3.38
N ASP A 51 -13.94 -11.25 2.60
CA ASP A 51 -14.47 -12.44 1.90
C ASP A 51 -13.61 -12.88 0.70
N SER A 52 -12.73 -11.99 0.21
CA SER A 52 -11.79 -12.26 -0.88
C SER A 52 -10.41 -11.73 -0.51
N ASP A 53 -9.39 -12.51 -0.84
CA ASP A 53 -7.98 -12.15 -0.73
C ASP A 53 -7.38 -11.72 -2.08
N VAL A 54 -8.19 -11.61 -3.15
CA VAL A 54 -7.73 -11.18 -4.47
C VAL A 54 -8.43 -9.88 -4.89
N VAL A 55 -7.63 -8.91 -5.34
CA VAL A 55 -8.08 -7.65 -5.93
C VAL A 55 -7.49 -7.49 -7.32
N PHE A 56 -8.28 -6.96 -8.26
CA PHE A 56 -7.79 -6.59 -9.57
C PHE A 56 -7.61 -5.08 -9.70
N VAL A 57 -6.45 -4.66 -10.21
CA VAL A 57 -6.09 -3.26 -10.49
C VAL A 57 -5.85 -3.10 -11.99
N ALA A 58 -6.50 -2.12 -12.62
CA ALA A 58 -6.39 -1.87 -14.06
C ALA A 58 -5.05 -1.28 -14.50
N GLY A 59 -4.21 -0.85 -13.56
CA GLY A 59 -2.87 -0.33 -13.81
C GLY A 59 -1.77 -1.14 -13.12
N HIS A 60 -0.62 -0.50 -12.91
CA HIS A 60 0.53 -1.11 -12.25
C HIS A 60 0.27 -1.50 -10.79
N ASN A 61 0.96 -2.56 -10.32
CA ASN A 61 0.86 -3.00 -8.93
C ASN A 61 1.64 -2.06 -7.98
N ALA A 62 0.94 -1.09 -7.41
CA ALA A 62 1.46 -0.19 -6.37
C ALA A 62 1.39 -0.79 -4.94
N PHE A 63 0.86 -2.00 -4.79
CA PHE A 63 0.38 -2.53 -3.50
C PHE A 63 1.19 -3.73 -2.99
N GLN A 64 2.22 -4.17 -3.70
CA GLN A 64 3.13 -5.27 -3.31
C GLN A 64 3.59 -5.27 -1.83
N TYR A 65 3.82 -4.10 -1.24
CA TYR A 65 4.21 -4.00 0.17
C TYR A 65 3.05 -4.24 1.14
N LEU A 66 1.83 -3.92 0.74
CA LEU A 66 0.61 -4.21 1.48
C LEU A 66 0.23 -5.68 1.32
N GLU A 67 0.31 -6.23 0.11
CA GLU A 67 0.11 -7.67 -0.17
C GLU A 67 0.99 -8.51 0.77
N SER A 68 2.30 -8.26 0.74
CA SER A 68 3.27 -8.95 1.59
C SER A 68 3.03 -8.77 3.10
N ARG A 69 2.38 -7.68 3.51
CA ARG A 69 2.17 -7.37 4.93
C ARG A 69 0.85 -7.93 5.47
N TYR A 70 -0.21 -7.87 4.68
CA TYR A 70 -1.57 -8.16 5.12
C TYR A 70 -2.17 -9.41 4.47
N GLY A 71 -1.47 -10.06 3.56
CA GLY A 71 -1.83 -11.40 3.08
C GLY A 71 -2.94 -11.44 2.04
N PHE A 72 -2.99 -10.44 1.16
CA PHE A 72 -3.85 -10.45 -0.03
C PHE A 72 -2.98 -10.42 -1.30
N ARG A 73 -3.60 -10.67 -2.44
CA ARG A 73 -2.99 -10.72 -3.77
C ARG A 73 -3.60 -9.64 -4.67
N VAL A 74 -2.76 -8.98 -5.44
CA VAL A 74 -3.14 -7.98 -6.43
C VAL A 74 -2.81 -8.51 -7.80
N GLU A 75 -3.85 -8.79 -8.56
CA GLU A 75 -3.75 -9.01 -10.00
C GLU A 75 -3.80 -7.68 -10.73
N THR A 76 -3.01 -7.55 -11.79
CA THR A 76 -2.93 -6.30 -12.54
C THR A 76 -3.08 -6.50 -14.03
N LEU A 77 -3.69 -5.52 -14.70
CA LEU A 77 -3.78 -5.51 -16.16
C LEU A 77 -2.39 -5.33 -16.80
N THR A 78 -1.51 -4.52 -16.21
CA THR A 78 -0.14 -4.30 -16.70
C THR A 78 0.87 -4.39 -15.56
N ASN A 79 2.02 -5.02 -15.81
CA ASN A 79 2.94 -5.46 -14.74
C ASN A 79 4.15 -4.57 -14.48
N ILE A 80 4.53 -3.64 -15.38
CA ILE A 80 5.86 -2.99 -15.32
C ILE A 80 5.77 -1.50 -15.00
N SER A 81 4.94 -0.74 -15.73
CA SER A 81 4.90 0.71 -15.64
C SER A 81 3.48 1.25 -15.54
N PRO A 82 3.25 2.35 -14.78
CA PRO A 82 2.00 3.09 -14.86
C PRO A 82 1.67 3.60 -16.28
N ASP A 83 2.68 3.74 -17.14
CA ASP A 83 2.51 4.23 -18.53
C ASP A 83 2.32 3.11 -19.56
N ASP A 84 2.32 1.84 -19.11
CA ASP A 84 2.12 0.72 -20.02
C ASP A 84 0.72 0.73 -20.60
N ARG A 85 0.65 0.47 -21.91
CA ARG A 85 -0.63 0.30 -22.60
C ARG A 85 -0.95 -1.19 -22.69
N PRO A 86 -2.16 -1.63 -22.28
CA PRO A 86 -2.52 -3.03 -22.36
C PRO A 86 -2.60 -3.49 -23.82
N THR A 87 -2.11 -4.69 -24.04
CA THR A 87 -2.29 -5.45 -25.28
C THR A 87 -3.64 -6.20 -25.26
N PRO A 88 -4.13 -6.68 -26.41
CA PRO A 88 -5.28 -7.57 -26.43
C PRO A 88 -5.10 -8.86 -25.59
N GLU A 89 -3.86 -9.35 -25.46
CA GLU A 89 -3.54 -10.52 -24.64
C GLU A 89 -3.68 -10.22 -23.15
N ASP A 90 -3.21 -9.05 -22.71
CA ASP A 90 -3.39 -8.59 -21.32
C ASP A 90 -4.88 -8.47 -20.96
N ILE A 91 -5.70 -7.97 -21.89
CA ILE A 91 -7.16 -7.87 -21.70
C ILE A 91 -7.79 -9.26 -21.57
N ALA A 92 -7.40 -10.22 -22.42
CA ALA A 92 -7.92 -11.59 -22.34
C ALA A 92 -7.51 -12.29 -21.03
N GLN A 93 -6.27 -12.07 -20.58
CA GLN A 93 -5.80 -12.57 -19.29
C GLN A 93 -6.56 -11.93 -18.12
N ALA A 94 -6.78 -10.62 -18.16
CA ALA A 94 -7.58 -9.91 -17.15
C ALA A 94 -9.02 -10.43 -17.07
N GLN A 95 -9.67 -10.67 -18.21
CA GLN A 95 -11.01 -11.29 -18.24
C GLN A 95 -10.99 -12.67 -17.57
N SER A 96 -9.99 -13.49 -17.85
CA SER A 96 -9.83 -14.81 -17.24
C SER A 96 -9.66 -14.74 -15.72
N LEU A 97 -8.85 -13.79 -15.23
CA LEU A 97 -8.62 -13.59 -13.79
C LEU A 97 -9.87 -13.06 -13.07
N ILE A 98 -10.60 -12.15 -13.71
CA ILE A 98 -11.86 -11.61 -13.19
C ILE A 98 -12.90 -12.73 -13.04
N GLU A 99 -13.02 -13.60 -14.05
CA GLU A 99 -13.92 -14.75 -14.01
C GLU A 99 -13.46 -15.82 -13.00
N GLU A 100 -12.16 -16.13 -12.94
CA GLU A 100 -11.59 -17.13 -12.02
C GLU A 100 -11.82 -16.77 -10.55
N HIS A 101 -11.70 -15.49 -10.21
CA HIS A 101 -11.81 -14.98 -8.85
C HIS A 101 -13.19 -14.34 -8.54
N ASP A 102 -14.16 -14.42 -9.46
CA ASP A 102 -15.50 -13.82 -9.34
C ASP A 102 -15.46 -12.32 -8.94
N LEU A 103 -14.52 -11.58 -9.53
CA LEU A 103 -14.25 -10.19 -9.14
C LEU A 103 -15.33 -9.25 -9.65
N GLN A 104 -15.95 -8.53 -8.73
CA GLN A 104 -17.03 -7.58 -9.04
C GLN A 104 -16.54 -6.14 -9.26
N TYR A 105 -15.28 -5.86 -8.88
CA TYR A 105 -14.72 -4.51 -8.88
C TYR A 105 -13.32 -4.49 -9.51
N VAL A 106 -13.02 -3.38 -10.17
CA VAL A 106 -11.71 -3.06 -10.75
C VAL A 106 -11.25 -1.73 -10.15
N LEU A 107 -10.03 -1.71 -9.62
CA LEU A 107 -9.38 -0.54 -9.04
C LEU A 107 -8.50 0.23 -10.05
#